data_AF-A0A2A6RBV1-F1
#
_entry.id   AF-A0A2A6RBV1-F1
#
_cell.length_a   1.000
_cell.length_b   1.000
_cell.length_c   1.000
_cell.angle_alpha   90.00
_cell.angle_beta   90.00
_cell.angle_gamma   90.00
#
_symmetry.space_group_name_H-M   'P 1'
#
loop_
_entity.id
_entity.type
_entity.pdbx_description
1 polymer ?
#
loop_
_entity_poly.entity_id
_entity_poly.type
_entity_poly.pdbx_seq_one_letter_code
_entity_poly.pdbx_strand_id
1 'polypeptide(L)'
;MLEINTDGKVEELSTYPLDYYGTCPNVGDTIVANYFAEPTFYSVQRRYFVKESPVFSGWALIVREIDPTGPPEELWREWQSATKFWDEVAEQEEKEDRQSSKDRLEALLGRDVAKKPPPPKRKRAPSRAKKGE
;
A
#
# COMPACT_ATOMS: atom_id res chain seq x y z
N MET A 1 -15.47 -6.51 -18.52
CA MET A 1 -14.57 -7.10 -19.53
C MET A 1 -15.16 -8.42 -19.98
N LEU A 2 -15.25 -8.61 -21.29
CA LEU A 2 -15.71 -9.85 -21.89
C LEU A 2 -14.62 -10.41 -22.81
N GLU A 3 -14.51 -11.71 -22.88
CA GLU A 3 -13.55 -12.41 -23.75
C GLU A 3 -14.26 -12.96 -24.99
N ILE A 4 -13.60 -12.88 -26.16
CA ILE A 4 -14.00 -13.66 -27.34
C ILE A 4 -13.25 -14.99 -27.36
N ASN A 5 -14.01 -16.08 -27.23
CA ASN A 5 -13.50 -17.44 -27.40
C ASN A 5 -13.16 -17.74 -28.87
N THR A 6 -12.45 -18.84 -29.12
CA THR A 6 -12.08 -19.30 -30.48
C THR A 6 -13.28 -19.47 -31.40
N ASP A 7 -14.45 -19.79 -30.84
CA ASP A 7 -15.71 -19.98 -31.57
C ASP A 7 -16.44 -18.66 -31.88
N GLY A 8 -15.85 -17.51 -31.53
CA GLY A 8 -16.43 -16.18 -31.75
C GLY A 8 -17.53 -15.80 -30.77
N LYS A 9 -17.83 -16.64 -29.77
CA LYS A 9 -18.75 -16.32 -28.68
C LYS A 9 -18.08 -15.40 -27.67
N VAL A 10 -18.87 -14.49 -27.13
CA VAL A 10 -18.45 -13.55 -26.10
C VAL A 10 -18.88 -14.11 -24.74
N GLU A 11 -17.93 -14.26 -23.83
CA GLU A 11 -18.18 -14.71 -22.46
C GLU A 11 -17.75 -13.64 -21.46
N GLU A 12 -18.47 -13.54 -20.35
CA GLU A 12 -18.17 -12.58 -19.30
C GLU A 12 -16.92 -13.03 -18.54
N LEU A 13 -15.87 -12.22 -18.58
CA LEU A 13 -14.61 -12.52 -17.90
C LEU A 13 -14.53 -11.81 -16.54
N SER A 14 -14.99 -10.56 -16.47
CA SER A 14 -14.96 -9.78 -15.23
C SER A 14 -15.89 -8.56 -15.27
N THR A 15 -16.40 -8.14 -14.12
CA THR A 15 -17.21 -6.91 -13.95
C THR A 15 -16.47 -5.79 -13.24
N TYR A 16 -15.14 -5.88 -13.07
CA TYR A 16 -14.41 -4.82 -12.38
C TYR A 16 -14.66 -3.45 -13.04
N PRO A 17 -14.99 -2.42 -12.25
CA PRO A 17 -15.21 -1.08 -12.77
C PRO A 17 -13.94 -0.56 -13.44
N LEU A 18 -14.10 0.16 -14.54
CA LEU A 18 -12.98 0.67 -15.35
C LEU A 18 -12.11 1.67 -14.61
N ASP A 19 -12.61 2.24 -13.50
CA ASP A 19 -11.84 3.09 -12.60
C ASP A 19 -10.58 2.37 -12.10
N TYR A 20 -10.59 1.03 -12.05
CA TYR A 20 -9.42 0.22 -11.76
C TYR A 20 -8.27 0.44 -12.76
N TYR A 21 -8.58 0.73 -14.03
CA TYR A 21 -7.60 1.01 -15.08
C TYR A 21 -7.31 2.52 -15.24
N GLY A 22 -7.93 3.38 -14.43
CA GLY A 22 -7.84 4.84 -14.50
C GLY A 22 -8.60 5.45 -15.68
N THR A 23 -8.32 4.99 -16.91
CA THR A 23 -9.04 5.39 -18.13
C THR A 23 -9.45 4.15 -18.94
N CYS A 24 -10.49 4.28 -19.76
CA CYS A 24 -10.93 3.18 -20.63
C CYS A 24 -9.82 2.84 -21.66
N PRO A 25 -9.29 1.60 -21.65
CA PRO A 25 -8.26 1.17 -22.60
C PRO A 25 -8.66 1.37 -24.07
N ASN A 26 -7.66 1.60 -24.92
CA ASN A 26 -7.83 1.67 -26.37
C ASN A 26 -7.75 0.30 -27.01
N VAL A 27 -8.28 0.19 -28.23
CA VAL A 27 -8.14 -1.01 -29.05
C VAL A 27 -6.67 -1.20 -29.40
N GLY A 28 -6.16 -2.41 -29.18
CA GLY A 28 -4.75 -2.76 -29.33
C GLY A 28 -3.96 -2.72 -28.02
N ASP A 29 -4.47 -2.09 -26.96
CA ASP A 29 -3.81 -2.13 -25.66
C ASP A 29 -3.80 -3.57 -25.10
N THR A 30 -2.79 -3.86 -24.29
CA THR A 30 -2.64 -5.15 -23.60
C THR A 30 -2.99 -5.00 -22.14
N ILE A 31 -3.86 -5.88 -21.65
CA ILE A 31 -4.23 -5.99 -20.24
C ILE A 31 -3.56 -7.25 -19.70
N VAL A 32 -2.82 -7.09 -18.61
CA VAL A 32 -2.27 -8.22 -17.85
C VAL A 32 -3.15 -8.45 -16.64
N ALA A 33 -3.71 -9.64 -16.52
CA ALA A 33 -4.54 -10.03 -15.40
C ALA A 33 -3.81 -11.11 -14.60
N ASN A 34 -3.67 -10.87 -13.30
CA ASN A 34 -3.05 -11.82 -12.37
C ASN A 34 -4.06 -12.26 -11.31
N TYR A 35 -5.25 -12.73 -11.75
CA TYR A 35 -6.29 -13.23 -10.85
C TYR A 35 -6.00 -14.66 -10.36
N PHE A 36 -5.14 -15.40 -11.09
CA PHE A 36 -4.70 -16.76 -10.77
C PHE A 36 -3.19 -16.79 -10.49
N ALA A 37 -2.63 -17.98 -10.26
CA ALA A 37 -1.20 -18.15 -9.97
C ALA A 37 -0.29 -17.76 -11.16
N GLU A 38 -0.81 -17.81 -12.39
CA GLU A 38 -0.09 -17.41 -13.60
C GLU A 38 -0.78 -16.21 -14.27
N PRO A 39 -0.01 -15.26 -14.82
CA PRO A 39 -0.56 -14.11 -15.51
C PRO A 39 -1.20 -14.53 -16.84
N THR A 40 -2.40 -14.00 -17.10
CA THR A 40 -3.03 -14.11 -18.42
C THR A 40 -2.99 -12.76 -19.11
N PHE A 41 -2.67 -12.77 -20.40
CA PHE A 41 -2.50 -11.58 -21.21
C PHE A 41 -3.63 -11.47 -22.21
N TYR A 42 -4.24 -10.30 -22.28
CA TYR A 42 -5.37 -10.03 -23.15
C TYR A 42 -5.10 -8.82 -24.03
N SER A 43 -5.42 -8.91 -25.31
CA SER A 43 -5.43 -7.76 -26.21
C SER A 43 -6.84 -7.21 -26.34
N VAL A 44 -7.00 -5.90 -26.17
CA VAL A 44 -8.30 -5.21 -26.33
C VAL A 44 -8.67 -5.18 -27.82
N GLN A 45 -9.75 -5.88 -28.15
CA GLN A 45 -10.25 -5.97 -29.52
C GLN A 45 -11.26 -4.87 -29.83
N ARG A 46 -12.17 -4.58 -28.89
CA ARG A 46 -13.23 -3.59 -29.06
C ARG A 46 -13.60 -2.93 -27.74
N ARG A 47 -14.13 -1.71 -27.84
CA ARG A 47 -14.75 -0.99 -26.73
C ARG A 47 -16.12 -0.51 -27.11
N TYR A 48 -17.07 -0.63 -26.20
CA TYR A 48 -18.44 -0.16 -26.35
C TYR A 48 -18.80 0.69 -25.15
N PHE A 49 -19.35 1.88 -25.38
CA PHE A 49 -20.02 2.59 -24.31
C PHE A 49 -21.46 2.09 -24.25
N VAL A 50 -21.81 1.42 -23.17
CA VAL A 50 -23.15 0.88 -22.95
C VAL A 50 -23.90 1.84 -22.04
N LYS A 51 -25.04 2.32 -22.51
CA LYS A 51 -25.99 3.13 -21.73
C LYS A 51 -27.30 2.38 -21.64
N GLU A 52 -27.45 1.61 -20.57
CA GLU A 52 -28.66 0.81 -20.34
C GLU A 52 -29.73 1.64 -19.61
N SER A 53 -29.32 2.41 -18.60
CA SER A 53 -30.21 3.30 -17.85
C SER A 53 -29.46 4.55 -17.38
N PRO A 54 -30.14 5.54 -16.77
CA PRO A 54 -29.47 6.70 -16.18
C PRO A 54 -28.44 6.34 -15.09
N VAL A 55 -28.62 5.20 -14.43
CA VAL A 55 -27.75 4.72 -13.34
C VAL A 55 -26.74 3.67 -13.85
N PHE A 56 -27.11 2.92 -14.88
CA PHE A 56 -26.29 1.85 -15.45
C PHE A 56 -25.75 2.26 -16.81
N SER A 57 -24.58 2.91 -16.78
CA SER A 57 -23.82 3.23 -17.97
C SER A 57 -22.33 3.09 -17.71
N GLY A 58 -21.57 2.61 -18.70
CA GLY A 58 -20.14 2.38 -18.57
C GLY A 58 -19.55 1.79 -19.84
N TRP A 59 -18.23 1.55 -19.85
CA TRP A 59 -17.61 0.85 -20.97
C TRP A 59 -17.60 -0.67 -20.78
N ALA A 60 -17.92 -1.37 -21.86
CA ALA A 60 -17.66 -2.78 -22.03
C ALA A 60 -16.46 -2.95 -22.97
N LEU A 61 -15.46 -3.69 -22.51
CA LEU A 61 -14.31 -4.09 -23.31
C LEU A 61 -14.51 -5.53 -23.77
N ILE A 62 -14.27 -5.75 -25.05
CA ILE A 62 -14.08 -7.08 -25.60
C ILE A 62 -12.60 -7.32 -25.78
N VAL A 63 -12.09 -8.39 -25.19
CA VAL A 63 -10.69 -8.78 -25.23
C VAL A 63 -10.52 -10.17 -25.82
N ARG A 64 -9.28 -10.52 -26.16
CA ARG A 64 -8.89 -11.85 -26.58
C ARG A 64 -7.59 -12.23 -25.88
N GLU A 65 -7.51 -13.43 -25.32
CA GLU A 65 -6.26 -13.97 -24.80
C GLU A 65 -5.19 -14.02 -25.90
N ILE A 66 -3.97 -13.60 -25.55
CA ILE A 66 -2.81 -13.63 -26.43
C ILE A 66 -1.71 -14.50 -25.82
N ASP A 67 -0.86 -15.03 -26.69
CA ASP A 67 0.32 -15.79 -26.27
C ASP A 67 1.22 -14.89 -25.39
N PRO A 68 1.56 -15.31 -24.15
CA PRO A 68 2.43 -14.54 -23.27
C PRO A 68 3.87 -14.42 -23.78
N THR A 69 4.31 -15.26 -24.73
CA THR A 69 5.72 -15.34 -25.11
C THR A 69 6.29 -14.01 -25.64
N GLY A 70 7.54 -13.72 -25.27
CA GLY A 70 8.27 -12.55 -25.75
C GLY A 70 8.01 -11.30 -24.90
N PRO A 71 7.71 -10.13 -25.53
CA PRO A 71 7.59 -8.86 -24.79
C PRO A 71 6.60 -8.84 -23.61
N PRO A 72 5.41 -9.51 -23.66
CA PRO A 72 4.49 -9.52 -22.53
C PRO A 72 5.07 -10.21 -21.30
N GLU A 73 5.69 -11.38 -21.47
CA GLU A 73 6.35 -12.10 -20.39
C GLU A 73 7.55 -11.33 -19.82
N GLU A 74 8.38 -10.72 -20.67
CA GLU A 74 9.52 -9.91 -20.23
C GLU A 74 9.06 -8.71 -19.40
N LEU A 75 8.04 -7.99 -19.87
CA LEU A 75 7.42 -6.88 -19.14
C LEU A 75 6.90 -7.35 -17.78
N TRP A 76 6.25 -8.51 -17.71
CA TRP A 76 5.72 -9.04 -16.45
C TRP A 76 6.82 -9.39 -15.46
N ARG A 77 7.91 -10.01 -15.92
CA ARG A 77 9.06 -10.36 -15.07
C ARG A 77 9.74 -9.12 -14.50
N GLU A 78 9.99 -8.12 -15.33
CA GLU A 78 10.58 -6.84 -14.91
C GLU A 78 9.64 -6.12 -13.93
N TRP A 79 8.33 -6.12 -14.19
CA TRP A 79 7.35 -5.54 -13.28
C TRP A 79 7.37 -6.22 -11.91
N GLN A 80 7.37 -7.55 -11.86
CA GLN A 80 7.45 -8.33 -10.62
C GLN A 80 8.75 -8.04 -9.85
N SER A 81 9.88 -7.96 -10.55
CA SER A 81 11.16 -7.62 -9.92
C SER A 81 11.14 -6.21 -9.31
N ALA A 82 10.59 -5.24 -10.04
CA ALA A 82 10.46 -3.87 -9.56
C ALA A 82 9.52 -3.79 -8.35
N THR A 83 8.35 -4.44 -8.40
CA THR A 83 7.42 -4.50 -7.26
C THR A 83 8.11 -5.09 -6.03
N LYS A 84 8.79 -6.23 -6.16
CA LYS A 84 9.51 -6.83 -5.04
C LYS A 84 10.56 -5.90 -4.45
N PHE A 85 11.33 -5.22 -5.30
CA PHE A 85 12.31 -4.23 -4.84
C PHE A 85 11.65 -3.12 -4.02
N TRP A 86 10.54 -2.56 -4.50
CA TRP A 86 9.84 -1.48 -3.80
C TRP A 86 9.15 -1.95 -2.51
N ASP A 87 8.66 -3.18 -2.47
CA ASP A 87 8.10 -3.78 -1.26
C ASP A 87 9.19 -3.94 -0.18
N GLU A 88 10.39 -4.41 -0.56
CA GLU A 88 11.52 -4.52 0.36
C GLU A 88 11.96 -3.15 0.91
N VAL A 89 11.96 -2.11 0.07
CA VAL A 89 12.24 -0.73 0.50
C VAL A 89 11.17 -0.25 1.47
N ALA A 90 9.90 -0.42 1.14
CA ALA A 90 8.78 0.00 2.00
C ALA A 90 8.82 -0.69 3.37
N GLU A 91 9.11 -2.00 3.41
CA GLU A 91 9.28 -2.73 4.66
C GLU A 91 10.45 -2.21 5.50
N GLN A 92 11.55 -1.82 4.85
CA GLN A 92 12.73 -1.29 5.54
C GLN A 92 12.43 0.09 6.13
N GLU A 93 11.79 0.98 5.36
CA GLU A 93 11.35 2.29 5.83
C GLU A 93 10.37 2.17 7.00
N GLU A 94 9.40 1.25 6.93
CA GLU A 94 8.47 0.99 8.04
C GLU A 94 9.20 0.50 9.31
N LYS A 95 10.22 -0.36 9.16
CA LYS A 95 11.04 -0.83 10.29
C LYS A 95 11.82 0.33 10.93
N GLU A 96 12.40 1.20 10.13
CA GLU A 96 13.17 2.37 10.59
C GLU A 96 12.27 3.41 11.27
N ASP A 97 11.10 3.71 10.70
CA ASP A 97 10.10 4.60 11.29
C ASP A 97 9.58 4.07 12.62
N ARG A 98 9.33 2.75 12.69
CA ARG A 98 8.91 2.11 13.93
C ARG A 98 10.01 2.16 14.99
N GLN A 99 11.28 1.97 14.60
CA GLN A 99 12.40 2.03 15.53
C GLN A 99 12.63 3.46 16.04
N SER A 100 12.65 4.46 15.15
CA SER A 100 12.82 5.86 15.53
C SER A 100 11.69 6.35 16.44
N SER A 101 10.46 5.88 16.21
CA SER A 101 9.30 6.17 17.06
C SER A 101 9.46 5.55 18.46
N LYS A 102 9.99 4.33 18.56
CA LYS A 102 10.31 3.68 19.85
C LYS A 102 11.40 4.45 20.60
N ASP A 103 12.50 4.78 19.93
CA ASP A 103 13.62 5.51 20.53
C ASP A 103 13.16 6.89 21.05
N ARG A 104 12.30 7.58 20.28
CA ARG A 104 11.70 8.86 20.70
C ARG A 104 10.78 8.70 21.90
N LEU A 105 9.98 7.64 21.95
CA LEU A 105 9.11 7.35 23.09
C LEU A 105 9.94 7.04 24.35
N GLU A 106 10.98 6.22 24.23
CA GLU A 106 11.91 5.91 25.33
C GLU A 106 12.61 7.18 25.84
N ALA A 107 13.05 8.07 24.95
CA ALA A 107 13.67 9.34 25.34
C ALA A 107 12.70 10.27 26.09
N LEU A 108 11.41 10.24 25.76
CA LEU A 108 10.37 11.00 26.48
C LEU A 108 10.08 10.38 27.86
N LEU A 109 9.98 9.04 27.94
CA LEU A 109 9.71 8.32 29.18
C LEU A 109 10.91 8.30 30.15
N GLY A 110 12.14 8.33 29.63
CA GLY A 110 13.38 8.32 30.41
C GLY A 110 13.74 9.65 31.08
N ARG A 111 12.98 10.73 30.82
CA ARG A 111 13.30 12.08 31.33
C ARG A 111 12.75 12.40 32.73
N ASP A 112 12.04 11.46 33.36
CA ASP A 112 11.40 11.64 34.68
C ASP A 112 12.12 10.95 35.86
N VAL A 113 13.43 10.67 35.77
CA VAL A 113 14.25 10.60 37.00
C VAL A 113 14.76 12.00 37.32
N ALA A 114 13.81 12.89 37.65
CA ALA A 114 14.09 14.19 38.23
C ALA A 114 15.03 13.99 39.43
N LYS A 115 16.28 14.43 39.26
CA LYS A 115 17.24 14.58 40.37
C LYS A 115 16.55 15.42 41.45
N LYS A 116 16.07 14.77 42.52
CA LYS A 116 15.54 15.48 43.69
C LYS A 116 16.57 16.55 44.09
N PRO A 117 16.17 17.83 44.19
CA PRO A 117 17.10 18.85 44.66
C PRO A 117 17.60 18.45 46.05
N PRO A 118 18.89 18.65 46.35
CA PRO A 118 19.44 18.28 47.64
C PRO A 118 18.65 18.99 48.75
N PRO A 119 18.33 18.30 49.85
CA PRO A 119 17.49 18.88 50.90
C PRO A 119 18.18 20.12 51.49
N PRO A 120 17.42 21.19 51.78
CA PRO A 120 17.99 22.42 52.32
C PRO A 120 18.67 22.12 53.67
N LYS A 121 19.94 22.50 53.81
CA LYS A 121 20.69 22.40 55.08
C LYS A 121 19.95 23.20 56.15
N ARG A 122 19.22 22.51 57.03
CA ARG A 122 18.61 23.11 58.23
C ARG A 122 19.71 23.75 59.08
N LYS A 123 19.71 25.07 59.18
CA LYS A 123 20.49 25.78 60.20
C LYS A 123 19.95 25.38 61.57
N ARG A 124 20.78 24.76 62.40
CA ARG A 124 20.44 24.42 63.79
C ARG A 124 20.10 25.71 64.54
N ALA A 125 18.90 25.78 65.11
CA ALA A 125 18.55 26.84 66.04
C ALA A 125 19.41 26.69 67.32
N PRO A 126 19.82 27.81 67.95
CA PRO A 126 20.65 27.76 69.15
C PRO A 126 19.83 27.18 70.31
N SER A 127 20.41 26.19 71.02
CA SER A 127 19.81 25.61 72.22
C SER A 127 19.78 26.67 73.33
N ARG A 128 18.58 27.03 73.78
CA ARG A 128 18.38 27.92 74.93
C ARG A 128 18.80 27.15 76.19
N ALA A 129 19.88 27.61 76.84
CA ALA A 129 20.35 27.06 78.10
C ALA A 129 19.29 27.26 79.20
N LYS A 130 18.96 26.19 79.93
CA LYS A 130 18.24 26.26 81.21
C LYS A 130 19.19 26.91 82.23
N LYS A 131 18.81 28.08 82.77
CA LYS A 131 19.32 28.53 84.07
C LYS A 131 18.40 27.95 85.14
N GLY A 132 18.99 27.18 86.06
CA GLY A 132 18.38 26.86 87.33
C GLY A 132 18.73 27.96 88.34
N GLU A 133 17.76 28.23 89.22
CA GLU A 133 17.93 28.67 90.60
C GLU A 133 16.72 28.16 91.38
#